data_AF-A0A1C5N655-F1
#
_entry.id   AF-A0A1C5N655-F1
#
_cell.length_a   1.000
_cell.length_b   1.000
_cell.length_c   1.000
_cell.angle_alpha   90.00
_cell.angle_beta   90.00
_cell.angle_gamma   90.00
#
_symmetry.space_group_name_H-M   'P 1'
#
loop_
_entity.id
_entity.type
_entity.pdbx_description
1 polymer ?
#
loop_
_entity_poly.entity_id
_entity_poly.type
_entity_poly.pdbx_seq_one_letter_code
_entity_poly.pdbx_strand_id
1 'polypeptide(L)'
;MSWNPVLNKFIEIKNTYKNKIGEPTYSYKSGYTDESKTCLERWVEELIEKFPDKQFQQYEELLSCLEMNQWNQFLIIRYARYSNVYDGEVESSGEDFWDRYSGFYRECRSVVIDVVNDKIVLAPFKKFFNINELEETRLENVERRIATATNVEFSNKLDGSMQSATWYDGRIIMAGSQAIDPSNSWRLQEGYRMLDLRPGYKRMLIEHPGLTFIFEYISLKDAHVVKYKKEQEGLYLIGVRNNNDGRELPYRSVLDIAYVYNIPTTEIFDKTLDQVMAELDEKSSDEAEGFVINIDGYKVKVKYNDYVHIHKALSKLSSINLIIKSIADDTFDDLLSKLPETYHDNVKRVANIVFNYICDTENIIRKYYNEAPKNDKKKFMIWVDSNVPKKYRGFCRSLYLGDPINVLKKHNGSGYLKLKDMGIEDYGKLFVNNENE
;
A
#
# COMPACT_ATOMS: atom_id res chain seq x y z
N MET A 1 -30.67 -2.14 6.66
CA MET A 1 -29.35 -2.52 6.13
C MET A 1 -28.78 -1.29 5.44
N SER A 2 -27.56 -0.88 5.76
CA SER A 2 -26.87 0.25 5.10
C SER A 2 -26.60 -0.07 3.63
N TRP A 3 -26.39 0.96 2.79
CA TRP A 3 -25.90 0.79 1.43
C TRP A 3 -24.47 0.20 1.41
N ASN A 4 -23.68 0.49 2.46
CA ASN A 4 -22.27 0.13 2.50
C ASN A 4 -22.06 -1.26 3.12
N PRO A 5 -21.47 -2.24 2.39
CA PRO A 5 -21.26 -3.60 2.89
C PRO A 5 -20.32 -3.66 4.10
N VAL A 6 -19.37 -2.73 4.21
CA VAL A 6 -18.42 -2.67 5.34
C VAL A 6 -19.16 -2.30 6.62
N LEU A 7 -20.01 -1.27 6.58
CA LEU A 7 -20.83 -0.90 7.74
C LEU A 7 -21.81 -2.02 8.13
N ASN A 8 -22.40 -2.70 7.15
CA ASN A 8 -23.29 -3.83 7.43
C ASN A 8 -22.56 -4.95 8.19
N LYS A 9 -21.36 -5.32 7.74
CA LYS A 9 -20.56 -6.36 8.40
C LYS A 9 -20.08 -5.93 9.79
N PHE A 10 -19.69 -4.66 9.94
CA PHE A 10 -19.34 -4.09 11.25
C PHE A 10 -20.51 -4.19 12.23
N ILE A 11 -21.71 -3.75 11.83
CA ILE A 11 -22.93 -3.83 12.66
C ILE A 11 -23.30 -5.28 12.98
N GLU A 12 -23.14 -6.20 12.02
CA GLU A 12 -23.37 -7.63 12.25
C GLU A 12 -22.46 -8.19 13.35
N ILE A 13 -21.15 -7.89 13.29
CA ILE A 13 -20.18 -8.34 14.30
C ILE A 13 -20.48 -7.68 15.65
N LYS A 14 -20.76 -6.37 15.68
CA LYS A 14 -21.13 -5.63 16.90
C LYS A 14 -22.38 -6.21 17.58
N ASN A 15 -23.43 -6.49 16.82
CA ASN A 15 -24.66 -7.09 17.35
C ASN A 15 -24.43 -8.52 17.83
N THR A 16 -23.62 -9.28 17.11
CA THR A 16 -23.22 -10.65 17.51
C THR A 16 -22.46 -10.63 18.84
N TYR A 17 -21.48 -9.74 18.98
CA TYR A 17 -20.76 -9.52 20.24
C TYR A 17 -21.74 -9.14 21.35
N LYS A 18 -22.64 -8.18 21.09
CA LYS A 18 -23.66 -7.74 22.05
C LYS A 18 -24.53 -8.88 22.56
N ASN A 19 -24.97 -9.75 21.66
CA ASN A 19 -25.86 -10.85 21.99
C ASN A 19 -25.15 -12.01 22.72
N LYS A 20 -23.86 -12.22 22.46
CA LYS A 20 -23.09 -13.35 23.00
C LYS A 20 -22.30 -13.02 24.27
N ILE A 21 -21.75 -11.81 24.34
CA ILE A 21 -20.84 -11.37 25.41
C ILE A 21 -21.48 -10.27 26.26
N GLY A 22 -22.12 -9.28 25.64
CA GLY A 22 -22.72 -8.13 26.32
C GLY A 22 -22.33 -6.81 25.67
N GLU A 23 -22.61 -5.67 26.32
CA GLU A 23 -22.39 -4.36 25.71
C GLU A 23 -20.93 -4.15 25.24
N PRO A 24 -20.70 -3.83 23.96
CA PRO A 24 -19.36 -3.68 23.42
C PRO A 24 -18.67 -2.43 23.98
N THR A 25 -17.42 -2.60 24.38
CA THR A 25 -16.52 -1.47 24.67
C THR A 25 -15.75 -1.09 23.40
N TYR A 26 -15.47 0.19 23.21
CA TYR A 26 -14.77 0.70 22.01
C TYR A 26 -13.27 0.95 22.25
N SER A 27 -12.70 0.38 23.31
CA SER A 27 -11.27 0.49 23.58
C SER A 27 -10.45 -0.16 22.48
N TYR A 28 -9.36 0.52 22.14
CA TYR A 28 -8.39 0.12 21.13
C TYR A 28 -6.97 0.39 21.65
N LYS A 29 -5.99 -0.32 21.11
CA LYS A 29 -4.57 -0.03 21.29
C LYS A 29 -4.11 0.77 20.07
N SER A 30 -3.65 2.00 20.30
CA SER A 30 -3.02 2.81 19.25
C SER A 30 -1.68 2.22 18.84
N GLY A 31 -1.31 2.36 17.57
CA GLY A 31 -0.08 1.83 17.00
C GLY A 31 -0.13 1.88 15.47
N TYR A 32 0.93 1.38 14.84
CA TYR A 32 0.98 1.13 13.41
C TYR A 32 1.10 -0.38 13.16
N THR A 33 0.38 -0.89 12.16
CA THR A 33 0.35 -2.31 11.77
C THR A 33 0.22 -3.26 12.97
N ASP A 34 1.31 -3.91 13.38
CA ASP A 34 1.33 -5.03 14.33
C ASP A 34 1.23 -4.57 15.80
N GLU A 35 1.38 -3.26 16.04
CA GLU A 35 1.30 -2.68 17.38
C GLU A 35 -0.11 -2.21 17.72
N SER A 36 -0.93 -1.92 16.70
CA SER A 36 -2.32 -1.49 16.86
C SER A 36 -3.26 -2.66 17.05
N LYS A 37 -4.36 -2.40 17.75
CA LYS A 37 -5.48 -3.33 17.84
C LYS A 37 -6.78 -2.56 18.02
N THR A 38 -7.66 -2.65 17.05
CA THR A 38 -8.94 -1.95 17.00
C THR A 38 -9.96 -2.61 17.93
N CYS A 39 -11.07 -1.90 18.21
CA CYS A 39 -12.15 -2.51 18.97
C CYS A 39 -12.78 -3.69 18.22
N LEU A 40 -12.82 -3.64 16.89
CA LEU A 40 -13.40 -4.69 16.05
C LEU A 40 -12.60 -5.99 16.14
N GLU A 41 -11.27 -5.92 16.03
CA GLU A 41 -10.39 -7.09 16.20
C GLU A 41 -10.55 -7.71 17.58
N ARG A 42 -10.56 -6.86 18.62
CA ARG A 42 -10.75 -7.33 19.99
C ARG A 42 -12.10 -8.01 20.20
N TRP A 43 -13.19 -7.49 19.61
CA TRP A 43 -14.49 -8.16 19.68
C TRP A 43 -14.48 -9.54 19.02
N VAL A 44 -13.85 -9.68 17.86
CA VAL A 44 -13.76 -10.95 17.15
C VAL A 44 -12.92 -11.95 17.93
N GLU A 45 -11.77 -11.55 18.47
CA GLU A 45 -10.94 -12.42 19.30
C GLU A 45 -11.67 -12.90 20.56
N GLU A 46 -12.31 -11.99 21.30
CA GLU A 46 -13.07 -12.35 22.51
C GLU A 46 -14.26 -13.29 22.20
N LEU A 47 -14.91 -13.12 21.03
CA LEU A 47 -15.94 -14.04 20.54
C LEU A 47 -15.37 -15.44 20.32
N ILE A 48 -14.23 -15.56 19.64
CA ILE A 48 -13.59 -16.84 19.33
C ILE A 48 -13.09 -17.53 20.60
N GLU A 49 -12.47 -16.77 21.52
CA GLU A 49 -11.95 -17.30 22.78
C GLU A 49 -13.07 -17.89 23.65
N LYS A 50 -14.21 -17.18 23.76
CA LYS A 50 -15.35 -17.64 24.58
C LYS A 50 -16.23 -18.66 23.89
N PHE A 51 -16.30 -18.62 22.56
CA PHE A 51 -17.15 -19.47 21.75
C PHE A 51 -16.35 -19.97 20.54
N PRO A 52 -15.67 -21.12 20.63
CA PRO A 52 -14.85 -21.67 19.55
C PRO A 52 -15.72 -22.33 18.45
N ASP A 53 -16.71 -21.59 17.95
CA ASP A 53 -17.61 -21.99 16.87
C ASP A 53 -17.02 -21.57 15.52
N LYS A 54 -17.17 -22.42 14.50
CA LYS A 54 -16.74 -22.16 13.13
C LYS A 54 -17.32 -20.86 12.56
N GLN A 55 -18.50 -20.44 13.02
CA GLN A 55 -19.12 -19.19 12.57
C GLN A 55 -18.36 -17.92 12.98
N PHE A 56 -17.46 -17.97 13.97
CA PHE A 56 -16.65 -16.80 14.35
C PHE A 56 -15.28 -16.81 13.67
N GLN A 57 -14.80 -17.99 13.26
CA GLN A 57 -13.57 -18.12 12.45
C GLN A 57 -13.69 -17.41 11.11
N GLN A 58 -14.88 -17.36 10.50
CA GLN A 58 -15.12 -16.55 9.29
C GLN A 58 -14.96 -15.03 9.52
N TYR A 59 -15.13 -14.53 10.75
CA TYR A 59 -14.85 -13.12 11.06
C TYR A 59 -13.36 -12.86 11.13
N GLU A 60 -12.60 -13.76 11.74
CA GLU A 60 -11.14 -13.70 11.74
C GLU A 60 -10.57 -13.78 10.32
N GLU A 61 -11.06 -14.72 9.49
CA GLU A 61 -10.67 -14.81 8.08
C GLU A 61 -10.98 -13.51 7.32
N LEU A 62 -12.16 -12.93 7.54
CA LEU A 62 -12.56 -11.67 6.91
C LEU A 62 -11.65 -10.51 7.33
N LEU A 63 -11.31 -10.41 8.61
CA LEU A 63 -10.42 -9.36 9.13
C LEU A 63 -8.95 -9.59 8.71
N SER A 64 -8.52 -10.83 8.52
CA SER A 64 -7.14 -11.16 8.11
C SER A 64 -6.71 -10.54 6.78
N CYS A 65 -7.68 -10.22 5.92
CA CYS A 65 -7.47 -9.58 4.62
C CYS A 65 -7.43 -8.04 4.71
N LEU A 66 -7.52 -7.47 5.91
CA LEU A 66 -7.65 -6.03 6.15
C LEU A 66 -6.46 -5.49 6.96
N GLU A 67 -6.13 -4.23 6.71
CA GLU A 67 -5.33 -3.39 7.60
C GLU A 67 -6.28 -2.37 8.22
N MET A 68 -6.32 -2.28 9.55
CA MET A 68 -7.24 -1.42 10.28
C MET A 68 -6.52 -0.64 11.37
N ASN A 69 -6.85 0.65 11.48
CA ASN A 69 -6.38 1.49 12.57
C ASN A 69 -7.59 2.19 13.21
N GLN A 70 -7.47 2.62 14.45
CA GLN A 70 -8.53 3.37 15.12
C GLN A 70 -7.95 4.62 15.78
N TRP A 71 -8.70 5.72 15.69
CA TRP A 71 -8.42 6.97 16.40
C TRP A 71 -9.70 7.48 17.02
N ASN A 72 -9.75 7.48 18.35
CA ASN A 72 -10.97 7.73 19.12
C ASN A 72 -12.09 6.75 18.70
N GLN A 73 -13.24 7.29 18.25
CA GLN A 73 -14.37 6.50 17.74
C GLN A 73 -14.28 6.21 16.23
N PHE A 74 -13.20 6.61 15.56
CA PHE A 74 -13.08 6.47 14.10
C PHE A 74 -12.20 5.27 13.76
N LEU A 75 -12.83 4.24 13.18
CA LEU A 75 -12.17 3.04 12.68
C LEU A 75 -11.96 3.19 11.18
N ILE A 76 -10.70 3.23 10.75
CA ILE A 76 -10.34 3.16 9.32
C ILE A 76 -10.14 1.71 8.91
N ILE A 77 -10.73 1.32 7.79
CA ILE A 77 -10.68 -0.04 7.26
C ILE A 77 -10.19 -0.01 5.82
N ARG A 78 -9.15 -0.78 5.52
CA ARG A 78 -8.67 -0.98 4.16
C ARG A 78 -8.24 -2.43 3.92
N TYR A 79 -8.20 -2.85 2.66
CA TYR A 79 -7.59 -4.11 2.29
C TYR A 79 -6.07 -4.08 2.56
N ALA A 80 -5.53 -5.21 3.01
CA ALA A 80 -4.11 -5.44 3.16
C ALA A 80 -3.41 -5.52 1.79
N ARG A 81 -2.09 -5.29 1.71
CA ARG A 81 -1.35 -5.39 0.44
C ARG A 81 -1.58 -6.75 -0.23
N TYR A 82 -1.82 -6.75 -1.55
CA TYR A 82 -2.09 -7.95 -2.35
C TYR A 82 -1.01 -9.04 -2.21
N SER A 83 0.25 -8.63 -2.00
CA SER A 83 1.39 -9.52 -1.72
C SER A 83 1.35 -10.22 -0.36
N ASN A 84 0.58 -9.69 0.59
CA ASN A 84 0.38 -10.27 1.92
C ASN A 84 -0.88 -11.14 1.97
N VAL A 85 -1.84 -10.91 1.07
CA VAL A 85 -3.08 -11.70 0.96
C VAL A 85 -2.85 -12.96 0.10
N TYR A 86 -1.94 -12.91 -0.87
CA TYR A 86 -1.52 -14.05 -1.69
C TYR A 86 0.00 -14.11 -1.73
N ASP A 87 0.56 -15.19 -1.17
CA ASP A 87 2.00 -15.43 -0.98
C ASP A 87 2.71 -15.78 -2.31
N GLY A 88 2.50 -14.98 -3.35
CA GLY A 88 3.17 -15.06 -4.65
C GLY A 88 2.96 -16.34 -5.47
N GLU A 89 2.22 -17.34 -4.97
CA GLU A 89 2.15 -18.68 -5.58
C GLU A 89 0.75 -19.12 -6.05
N VAL A 90 -0.28 -18.28 -5.97
CA VAL A 90 -1.62 -18.67 -6.43
C VAL A 90 -2.12 -17.71 -7.51
N GLU A 91 -2.06 -18.17 -8.76
CA GLU A 91 -2.87 -17.68 -9.89
C GLU A 91 -4.37 -18.00 -9.68
N SER A 92 -4.93 -17.82 -8.47
CA SER A 92 -6.39 -17.83 -8.32
C SER A 92 -6.86 -16.45 -8.72
N SER A 93 -7.54 -16.37 -9.84
CA SER A 93 -8.19 -15.18 -10.40
C SER A 93 -8.64 -14.20 -9.30
N GLY A 94 -7.97 -13.04 -9.22
CA GLY A 94 -8.28 -11.99 -8.24
C GLY A 94 -9.73 -11.51 -8.24
N GLU A 95 -10.49 -11.84 -9.28
CA GLU A 95 -11.93 -11.58 -9.41
C GLU A 95 -12.74 -12.11 -8.24
N ASP A 96 -12.49 -13.36 -7.82
CA ASP A 96 -13.24 -13.98 -6.71
C ASP A 96 -13.05 -13.24 -5.40
N PHE A 97 -11.91 -12.56 -5.19
CA PHE A 97 -11.67 -11.82 -3.95
C PHE A 97 -12.50 -10.53 -3.90
N TRP A 98 -12.52 -9.76 -4.98
CA TRP A 98 -13.14 -8.43 -4.99
C TRP A 98 -14.66 -8.48 -5.00
N ASP A 99 -15.25 -9.59 -5.42
CA ASP A 99 -16.70 -9.76 -5.48
C ASP A 99 -17.27 -10.49 -4.26
N ARG A 100 -16.40 -11.05 -3.38
CA ARG A 100 -16.80 -11.63 -2.09
C ARG A 100 -17.61 -10.65 -1.24
N TYR A 101 -18.57 -11.21 -0.53
CA TYR A 101 -19.45 -10.49 0.40
C TYR A 101 -20.09 -9.24 -0.23
N SER A 102 -20.53 -9.37 -1.48
CA SER A 102 -21.17 -8.28 -2.24
C SER A 102 -20.27 -7.05 -2.40
N GLY A 103 -19.00 -7.27 -2.75
CA GLY A 103 -18.05 -6.18 -3.01
C GLY A 103 -17.44 -5.55 -1.76
N PHE A 104 -17.53 -6.21 -0.59
CA PHE A 104 -17.01 -5.71 0.69
C PHE A 104 -15.57 -5.19 0.58
N TYR A 105 -14.66 -5.99 0.02
CA TYR A 105 -13.25 -5.62 -0.08
C TYR A 105 -12.97 -4.46 -1.03
N ARG A 106 -13.84 -4.23 -2.03
CA ARG A 106 -13.73 -3.05 -2.90
C ARG A 106 -13.99 -1.76 -2.12
N GLU A 107 -14.88 -1.81 -1.13
CA GLU A 107 -15.21 -0.68 -0.26
C GLU A 107 -14.21 -0.51 0.90
N CYS A 108 -13.45 -1.56 1.24
CA CYS A 108 -12.31 -1.48 2.16
C CYS A 108 -11.13 -0.75 1.51
N ARG A 109 -11.30 0.52 1.16
CA ARG A 109 -10.23 1.38 0.62
C ARG A 109 -10.12 2.66 1.43
N SER A 110 -9.81 2.49 2.72
CA SER A 110 -9.74 3.56 3.73
C SER A 110 -11.11 4.16 4.06
N VAL A 111 -12.14 3.32 4.09
CA VAL A 111 -13.46 3.70 4.61
C VAL A 111 -13.33 3.95 6.11
N VAL A 112 -14.02 4.98 6.62
CA VAL A 112 -14.00 5.32 8.06
C VAL A 112 -15.39 5.20 8.65
N ILE A 113 -15.50 4.42 9.72
CA ILE A 113 -16.72 4.18 10.47
C ILE A 113 -16.61 4.89 11.83
N ASP A 114 -17.66 5.63 12.20
CA ASP A 114 -17.90 5.98 13.60
C ASP A 114 -18.48 4.74 14.31
N VAL A 115 -17.65 4.09 15.12
CA VAL A 115 -17.99 2.81 15.76
C VAL A 115 -19.06 2.95 16.84
N VAL A 116 -19.22 4.14 17.39
CA VAL A 116 -20.20 4.44 18.45
C VAL A 116 -21.57 4.66 17.81
N ASN A 117 -21.63 5.46 16.75
CA ASN A 117 -22.88 5.89 16.11
C ASN A 117 -23.32 5.01 14.92
N ASP A 118 -22.51 4.02 14.54
CA ASP A 118 -22.76 3.12 13.40
C ASP A 118 -22.97 3.89 12.08
N LYS A 119 -22.08 4.85 11.80
CA LYS A 119 -22.15 5.71 10.60
C LYS A 119 -20.88 5.65 9.76
N ILE A 120 -21.06 5.72 8.45
CA ILE A 120 -19.97 6.06 7.53
C ILE A 120 -19.61 7.54 7.73
N VAL A 121 -18.34 7.79 8.06
CA VAL A 121 -17.77 9.14 8.18
C VAL A 121 -17.01 9.51 6.91
N LEU A 122 -16.20 8.59 6.39
CA LEU A 122 -15.52 8.75 5.12
C LEU A 122 -15.80 7.53 4.23
N ALA A 123 -16.23 7.78 3.00
CA ALA A 123 -16.37 6.80 1.93
C ALA A 123 -15.55 7.26 0.72
N PRO A 124 -14.23 6.95 0.67
CA PRO A 124 -13.42 7.18 -0.52
C PRO A 124 -13.88 6.34 -1.71
N PHE A 125 -13.14 6.41 -2.82
CA PHE A 125 -13.40 5.57 -3.99
C PHE A 125 -13.36 4.09 -3.63
N LYS A 126 -14.26 3.32 -4.23
CA LYS A 126 -14.11 1.86 -4.28
C LYS A 126 -12.80 1.47 -4.99
N LYS A 127 -12.32 0.25 -4.78
CA LYS A 127 -11.22 -0.30 -5.58
C LYS A 127 -11.63 -0.34 -7.05
N PHE A 128 -10.77 0.22 -7.90
CA PHE A 128 -10.86 0.12 -9.35
C PHE A 128 -9.50 -0.29 -9.94
N PHE A 129 -9.51 -0.77 -11.17
CA PHE A 129 -8.43 -1.55 -11.78
C PHE A 129 -7.96 -0.92 -13.09
N ASN A 130 -6.79 -1.35 -13.57
CA ASN A 130 -6.29 -0.95 -14.87
C ASN A 130 -7.06 -1.68 -15.97
N ILE A 131 -7.12 -1.08 -17.16
CA ILE A 131 -7.54 -1.81 -18.36
C ILE A 131 -6.69 -3.10 -18.47
N ASN A 132 -7.36 -4.21 -18.80
CA ASN A 132 -6.79 -5.54 -18.92
C ASN A 132 -6.17 -6.12 -17.62
N GLU A 133 -6.53 -5.61 -16.43
CA GLU A 133 -6.08 -6.20 -15.14
C GLU A 133 -6.95 -7.38 -14.69
N LEU A 134 -8.27 -7.28 -14.88
CA LEU A 134 -9.29 -8.29 -14.61
C LEU A 134 -10.23 -8.45 -15.82
N GLU A 135 -11.00 -9.54 -15.88
CA GLU A 135 -12.04 -9.78 -16.90
C GLU A 135 -12.98 -8.59 -17.01
N GLU A 136 -13.50 -8.04 -15.90
CA GLU A 136 -14.40 -6.88 -15.92
C GLU A 136 -13.80 -5.61 -16.57
N THR A 137 -12.46 -5.52 -16.58
CA THR A 137 -11.68 -4.41 -17.14
C THR A 137 -11.00 -4.74 -18.47
N ARG A 138 -11.29 -5.90 -19.08
CA ARG A 138 -10.83 -6.18 -20.45
C ARG A 138 -11.29 -5.08 -21.39
N LEU A 139 -10.44 -4.74 -22.35
CA LEU A 139 -10.69 -3.65 -23.29
C LEU A 139 -12.08 -3.78 -23.95
N GLU A 140 -12.41 -4.96 -24.48
CA GLU A 140 -13.72 -5.26 -25.08
C GLU A 140 -14.89 -5.03 -24.09
N ASN A 141 -14.70 -5.33 -22.81
CA ASN A 141 -15.73 -5.13 -21.79
C ASN A 141 -15.90 -3.66 -21.44
N VAL A 142 -14.80 -2.90 -21.41
CA VAL A 142 -14.80 -1.45 -21.21
C VAL A 142 -15.46 -0.75 -22.41
N GLU A 143 -15.14 -1.14 -23.64
CA GLU A 143 -15.76 -0.63 -24.87
C GLU A 143 -17.28 -0.88 -24.89
N ARG A 144 -17.71 -2.10 -24.53
CA ARG A 144 -19.14 -2.42 -24.40
C ARG A 144 -19.85 -1.54 -23.38
N ARG A 145 -19.21 -1.25 -22.24
CA ARG A 145 -19.76 -0.34 -21.22
C ARG A 145 -19.89 1.08 -21.78
N ILE A 146 -18.84 1.60 -22.41
CA ILE A 146 -18.83 2.93 -23.05
C ILE A 146 -19.94 3.06 -24.10
N ALA A 147 -20.14 2.03 -24.93
CA ALA A 147 -21.16 2.04 -25.97
C ALA A 147 -22.60 2.19 -25.44
N THR A 148 -22.85 1.82 -24.17
CA THR A 148 -24.15 1.94 -23.50
C THR A 148 -24.20 3.02 -22.43
N ALA A 149 -23.10 3.75 -22.24
CA ALA A 149 -22.98 4.72 -21.15
C ALA A 149 -23.75 6.01 -21.46
N THR A 150 -24.27 6.63 -20.41
CA THR A 150 -24.85 7.98 -20.49
C THR A 150 -23.77 9.04 -20.44
N ASN A 151 -22.75 8.84 -19.60
CA ASN A 151 -21.64 9.77 -19.42
C ASN A 151 -20.31 9.02 -19.35
N VAL A 152 -19.33 9.50 -20.13
CA VAL A 152 -17.95 9.00 -20.12
C VAL A 152 -17.02 10.19 -19.96
N GLU A 153 -16.21 10.17 -18.91
CA GLU A 153 -15.30 11.26 -18.56
C GLU A 153 -13.87 10.71 -18.46
N PHE A 154 -12.94 11.38 -19.12
CA PHE A 154 -11.51 11.07 -19.05
C PHE A 154 -10.84 12.14 -18.21
N SER A 155 -10.22 11.75 -17.10
CA SER A 155 -9.56 12.69 -16.17
C SER A 155 -8.08 12.38 -16.04
N ASN A 156 -7.29 13.40 -15.74
CA ASN A 156 -5.88 13.24 -15.44
C ASN A 156 -5.72 12.35 -14.21
N LYS A 157 -4.91 11.30 -14.33
CA LYS A 157 -4.47 10.52 -13.19
C LYS A 157 -3.26 11.20 -12.59
N LEU A 158 -3.52 12.03 -11.58
CA LEU A 158 -2.48 12.55 -10.70
C LEU A 158 -1.80 11.40 -9.95
N ASP A 159 -0.53 11.61 -9.66
CA ASP A 159 0.39 10.63 -9.06
C ASP A 159 0.87 11.14 -7.71
N GLY A 160 0.06 10.91 -6.68
CA GLY A 160 0.36 11.25 -5.31
C GLY A 160 -0.27 10.26 -4.35
N SER A 161 -0.59 10.74 -3.15
CA SER A 161 -1.26 9.92 -2.13
C SER A 161 -2.72 10.31 -1.99
N MET A 162 -3.64 9.34 -2.00
CA MET A 162 -5.05 9.64 -1.74
C MET A 162 -5.25 10.04 -0.27
N GLN A 163 -5.97 11.14 -0.07
CA GLN A 163 -6.54 11.56 1.21
C GLN A 163 -8.03 11.86 1.05
N SER A 164 -8.79 11.79 2.12
CA SER A 164 -10.22 12.13 2.10
C SER A 164 -10.62 12.91 3.34
N ALA A 165 -11.58 13.82 3.19
CA ALA A 165 -12.07 14.64 4.28
C ALA A 165 -13.59 14.85 4.23
N THR A 166 -14.19 15.08 5.39
CA THR A 166 -15.58 15.50 5.55
C THR A 166 -15.72 16.45 6.74
N TRP A 167 -16.84 17.17 6.82
CA TRP A 167 -17.28 17.82 8.05
C TRP A 167 -18.20 16.87 8.83
N TYR A 168 -17.80 16.52 10.05
CA TYR A 168 -18.52 15.60 10.90
C TYR A 168 -18.41 16.02 12.36
N ASP A 169 -19.56 16.12 13.04
CA ASP A 169 -19.66 16.46 14.47
C ASP A 169 -18.89 17.75 14.86
N GLY A 170 -19.12 18.82 14.10
CA GLY A 170 -18.54 20.14 14.38
C GLY A 170 -17.04 20.29 14.10
N ARG A 171 -16.41 19.29 13.45
CA ARG A 171 -15.00 19.32 13.07
C ARG A 171 -14.74 18.67 11.71
N ILE A 172 -13.55 18.92 11.18
CA ILE A 172 -13.05 18.21 10.00
C ILE A 172 -12.53 16.85 10.45
N ILE A 173 -12.97 15.80 9.77
CA ILE A 173 -12.39 14.47 9.85
C ILE A 173 -11.70 14.19 8.52
N MET A 174 -10.40 13.95 8.57
CA MET A 174 -9.57 13.63 7.41
C MET A 174 -8.78 12.33 7.65
N ALA A 175 -8.67 11.50 6.62
CA ALA A 175 -7.86 10.30 6.62
C ALA A 175 -6.90 10.29 5.42
N GLY A 176 -5.71 9.73 5.64
CA GLY A 176 -4.84 9.28 4.57
C GLY A 176 -5.17 7.85 4.16
N SER A 177 -4.50 7.34 3.13
CA SER A 177 -4.69 5.96 2.67
C SER A 177 -4.35 4.86 3.69
N GLN A 178 -3.68 5.19 4.81
CA GLN A 178 -3.25 4.19 5.80
C GLN A 178 -3.47 4.64 7.25
N ALA A 179 -3.94 5.88 7.46
CA ALA A 179 -3.97 6.47 8.79
C ALA A 179 -5.16 7.40 8.93
N ILE A 180 -5.76 7.36 10.12
CA ILE A 180 -6.81 8.29 10.57
C ILE A 180 -6.30 9.18 11.72
N ASP A 181 -5.27 8.74 12.45
CA ASP A 181 -4.59 9.56 13.45
C ASP A 181 -3.46 10.38 12.78
N PRO A 182 -3.53 11.71 12.79
CA PRO A 182 -2.46 12.56 12.28
C PRO A 182 -1.13 12.31 12.99
N SER A 183 -1.09 11.95 14.28
CA SER A 183 0.18 11.74 14.99
C SER A 183 1.02 10.61 14.37
N ASN A 184 0.37 9.68 13.67
CA ASN A 184 1.00 8.49 13.10
C ASN A 184 1.31 8.63 11.60
N SER A 185 1.04 9.80 11.00
CA SER A 185 1.28 10.03 9.57
C SER A 185 1.62 11.47 9.26
N TRP A 186 2.89 11.73 8.94
CA TRP A 186 3.34 13.05 8.51
C TRP A 186 2.59 13.56 7.26
N ARG A 187 2.19 12.66 6.34
CA ARG A 187 1.36 13.01 5.17
C ARG A 187 0.00 13.54 5.58
N LEU A 188 -0.62 12.91 6.59
CA LEU A 188 -1.92 13.34 7.10
C LEU A 188 -1.78 14.68 7.85
N GLN A 189 -0.73 14.87 8.65
CA GLN A 189 -0.45 16.16 9.29
C GLN A 189 -0.29 17.27 8.25
N GLU A 190 0.48 17.01 7.19
CA GLU A 190 0.64 17.97 6.12
C GLU A 190 -0.66 18.21 5.35
N GLY A 191 -1.49 17.17 5.16
CA GLY A 191 -2.84 17.29 4.62
C GLY A 191 -3.72 18.26 5.42
N TYR A 192 -3.79 18.10 6.75
CA TYR A 192 -4.51 19.06 7.61
C TYR A 192 -3.96 20.49 7.46
N ARG A 193 -2.64 20.65 7.42
CA ARG A 193 -2.01 21.96 7.18
C ARG A 193 -2.39 22.53 5.80
N MET A 194 -2.51 21.69 4.77
CA MET A 194 -2.88 22.10 3.43
C MET A 194 -4.35 22.55 3.33
N LEU A 195 -5.26 21.99 4.13
CA LEU A 195 -6.64 22.48 4.24
C LEU A 195 -6.69 23.93 4.75
N ASP A 196 -5.71 24.35 5.54
CA ASP A 196 -5.60 25.71 6.06
C ASP A 196 -4.98 26.72 5.07
N LEU A 197 -4.36 26.25 3.97
CA LEU A 197 -3.72 27.13 2.98
C LEU A 197 -4.75 27.95 2.18
N ARG A 198 -5.98 27.46 2.06
CA ARG A 198 -7.07 28.15 1.36
C ARG A 198 -8.37 28.05 2.16
N PRO A 199 -9.07 29.17 2.41
CA PRO A 199 -10.34 29.16 3.14
C PRO A 199 -11.43 28.35 2.43
N GLY A 200 -11.28 28.14 1.12
CA GLY A 200 -12.16 27.33 0.28
C GLY A 200 -12.38 25.90 0.78
N TYR A 201 -11.32 25.22 1.24
CA TYR A 201 -11.43 23.85 1.71
C TYR A 201 -12.36 23.73 2.93
N LYS A 202 -12.13 24.56 3.95
CA LYS A 202 -12.95 24.56 5.17
C LYS A 202 -14.41 24.88 4.86
N ARG A 203 -14.65 25.89 4.02
CA ARG A 203 -15.99 26.28 3.61
C ARG A 203 -16.72 25.14 2.88
N MET A 204 -16.05 24.53 1.90
CA MET A 204 -16.57 23.38 1.15
C MET A 204 -16.99 22.23 2.07
N LEU A 205 -16.13 21.87 3.03
CA LEU A 205 -16.43 20.79 3.97
C LEU A 205 -17.64 21.14 4.85
N ILE A 206 -17.68 22.34 5.41
CA ILE A 206 -18.74 22.79 6.33
C ILE A 206 -20.10 22.90 5.62
N GLU A 207 -20.14 23.43 4.40
CA GLU A 207 -21.38 23.65 3.64
C GLU A 207 -21.95 22.36 3.05
N HIS A 208 -21.17 21.28 3.02
CA HIS A 208 -21.56 19.98 2.45
C HIS A 208 -21.34 18.81 3.43
N PRO A 209 -21.97 18.83 4.62
CA PRO A 209 -21.88 17.71 5.55
C PRO A 209 -22.48 16.44 4.94
N GLY A 210 -21.87 15.30 5.23
CA GLY A 210 -22.29 14.01 4.69
C GLY A 210 -21.76 13.70 3.28
N LEU A 211 -20.94 14.58 2.70
CA LEU A 211 -20.10 14.25 1.54
C LEU A 211 -18.66 13.94 1.99
N THR A 212 -18.07 12.92 1.39
CA THR A 212 -16.63 12.67 1.42
C THR A 212 -16.00 13.35 0.20
N PHE A 213 -15.08 14.27 0.47
CA PHE A 213 -14.22 14.89 -0.53
C PHE A 213 -12.92 14.09 -0.62
N ILE A 214 -12.56 13.68 -1.83
CA ILE A 214 -11.41 12.82 -2.10
C ILE A 214 -10.38 13.65 -2.84
N PHE A 215 -9.16 13.66 -2.31
CA PHE A 215 -8.06 14.46 -2.80
C PHE A 215 -6.89 13.58 -3.24
N GLU A 216 -6.20 14.02 -4.28
CA GLU A 216 -4.80 13.63 -4.49
C GLU A 216 -3.91 14.62 -3.74
N TYR A 217 -3.19 14.12 -2.75
CA TYR A 217 -2.17 14.88 -2.03
C TYR A 217 -0.85 14.83 -2.81
N ILE A 218 -0.39 16.00 -3.24
CA ILE A 218 0.87 16.19 -3.95
C ILE A 218 1.80 17.01 -3.07
N SER A 219 2.97 16.46 -2.75
CA SER A 219 4.02 17.10 -1.95
C SER A 219 5.38 16.66 -2.45
N LEU A 220 6.35 17.56 -2.53
CA LEU A 220 7.72 17.21 -2.93
C LEU A 220 8.41 16.29 -1.91
N LYS A 221 7.93 16.28 -0.66
CA LYS A 221 8.37 15.32 0.37
C LYS A 221 7.83 13.90 0.10
N ASP A 222 6.73 13.80 -0.64
CA ASP A 222 6.08 12.54 -1.00
C ASP A 222 6.39 12.22 -2.47
N ALA A 223 7.66 11.93 -2.76
CA ALA A 223 8.12 11.72 -4.12
C ALA A 223 7.46 10.47 -4.74
N HIS A 224 6.79 10.69 -5.86
CA HIS A 224 6.26 9.65 -6.75
C HIS A 224 7.03 9.68 -8.09
N VAL A 225 6.52 8.99 -9.11
CA VAL A 225 7.21 8.85 -10.40
C VAL A 225 7.12 10.15 -11.19
N VAL A 226 5.94 10.78 -11.20
CA VAL A 226 5.73 12.10 -11.80
C VAL A 226 6.46 13.17 -11.00
N LYS A 227 7.18 14.06 -11.70
CA LYS A 227 7.92 15.15 -11.08
C LYS A 227 7.08 16.42 -11.04
N TYR A 228 6.57 16.74 -9.86
CA TYR A 228 5.88 18.00 -9.61
C TYR A 228 6.86 19.11 -9.24
N LYS A 229 6.46 20.35 -9.52
CA LYS A 229 7.12 21.58 -9.06
C LYS A 229 6.51 22.07 -7.76
N LYS A 230 7.17 23.02 -7.09
CA LYS A 230 6.75 23.54 -5.77
C LYS A 230 5.35 24.15 -5.81
N GLU A 231 5.02 24.85 -6.89
CA GLU A 231 3.72 25.47 -7.13
C GLU A 231 2.59 24.46 -7.38
N GLN A 232 2.93 23.19 -7.65
CA GLN A 232 1.98 22.09 -7.84
C GLN A 232 1.73 21.28 -6.55
N GLU A 233 2.32 21.68 -5.41
CA GLU A 233 1.96 21.06 -4.14
C GLU A 233 0.55 21.46 -3.69
N GLY A 234 -0.22 20.51 -3.18
CA GLY A 234 -1.55 20.77 -2.66
C GLY A 234 -2.44 19.55 -2.56
N LEU A 235 -3.69 19.80 -2.15
CA LEU A 235 -4.77 18.82 -2.13
C LEU A 235 -5.66 19.05 -3.35
N TYR A 236 -5.49 18.23 -4.38
CA TYR A 236 -6.25 18.32 -5.61
C TYR A 236 -7.56 17.56 -5.45
N LEU A 237 -8.70 18.22 -5.53
CA LEU A 237 -9.99 17.55 -5.46
C LEU A 237 -10.16 16.66 -6.70
N ILE A 238 -10.25 15.35 -6.49
CA ILE A 238 -10.36 14.34 -7.57
C ILE A 238 -11.68 13.56 -7.52
N GLY A 239 -12.47 13.72 -6.46
CA GLY A 239 -13.77 13.06 -6.35
C GLY A 239 -14.60 13.56 -5.17
N VAL A 240 -15.89 13.34 -5.27
CA VAL A 240 -16.84 13.59 -4.18
C VAL A 240 -17.82 12.42 -4.14
N ARG A 241 -18.06 11.87 -2.95
CA ARG A 241 -18.94 10.72 -2.75
C ARG A 241 -19.88 10.96 -1.57
N ASN A 242 -21.15 10.61 -1.72
CA ASN A 242 -22.14 10.79 -0.67
C ASN A 242 -22.08 9.63 0.35
N ASN A 243 -21.97 9.96 1.64
CA ASN A 243 -21.83 8.98 2.72
C ASN A 243 -23.12 8.19 2.99
N ASN A 244 -24.28 8.70 2.55
CA ASN A 244 -25.60 8.13 2.83
C ASN A 244 -26.08 7.13 1.79
N ASP A 245 -25.58 7.20 0.56
CA ASP A 245 -26.00 6.31 -0.54
C ASP A 245 -24.83 5.78 -1.40
N GLY A 246 -23.60 6.24 -1.15
CA GLY A 246 -22.41 5.81 -1.86
C GLY A 246 -22.29 6.33 -3.29
N ARG A 247 -23.17 7.23 -3.73
CA ARG A 247 -23.13 7.80 -5.09
C ARG A 247 -21.93 8.74 -5.21
N GLU A 248 -21.14 8.53 -6.25
CA GLU A 248 -20.07 9.44 -6.64
C GLU A 248 -20.64 10.52 -7.56
N LEU A 249 -20.18 11.76 -7.38
CA LEU A 249 -20.53 12.84 -8.29
C LEU A 249 -19.75 12.70 -9.62
N PRO A 250 -20.34 13.07 -10.77
CA PRO A 250 -19.60 13.19 -12.02
C PRO A 250 -18.43 14.17 -11.90
N TYR A 251 -17.37 13.98 -12.69
CA TYR A 251 -16.21 14.89 -12.65
C TYR A 251 -16.61 16.33 -12.93
N ARG A 252 -17.58 16.57 -13.82
CA ARG A 252 -18.04 17.94 -14.04
C ARG A 252 -18.48 18.65 -12.76
N SER A 253 -19.24 17.97 -11.90
CA SER A 253 -19.66 18.51 -10.60
C SER A 253 -18.49 18.69 -9.63
N VAL A 254 -17.48 17.81 -9.69
CA VAL A 254 -16.24 17.95 -8.92
C VAL A 254 -15.50 19.23 -9.32
N LEU A 255 -15.39 19.51 -10.63
CA LEU A 255 -14.76 20.71 -11.16
C LEU A 255 -15.55 21.97 -10.78
N ASP A 256 -16.88 21.94 -10.86
CA ASP A 256 -17.74 23.07 -10.47
C ASP A 256 -17.59 23.40 -8.98
N ILE A 257 -17.55 22.37 -8.10
CA ILE A 257 -17.26 22.55 -6.67
C ILE A 257 -15.88 23.18 -6.48
N ALA A 258 -14.85 22.62 -7.13
CA ALA A 258 -13.49 23.13 -6.99
C ALA A 258 -13.38 24.60 -7.43
N TYR A 259 -14.07 24.97 -8.50
CA TYR A 259 -14.16 26.35 -8.99
C TYR A 259 -14.85 27.27 -7.97
N VAL A 260 -16.03 26.89 -7.46
CA VAL A 260 -16.80 27.69 -6.48
C VAL A 260 -15.99 27.97 -5.21
N TYR A 261 -15.25 26.96 -4.73
CA TYR A 261 -14.44 27.09 -3.52
C TYR A 261 -12.99 27.51 -3.79
N ASN A 262 -12.59 27.73 -5.04
CA ASN A 262 -11.23 28.12 -5.43
C ASN A 262 -10.13 27.18 -4.89
N ILE A 263 -10.34 25.88 -5.03
CA ILE A 263 -9.38 24.84 -4.66
C ILE A 263 -8.84 24.13 -5.91
N PRO A 264 -7.60 23.59 -5.88
CA PRO A 264 -7.06 22.78 -6.97
C PRO A 264 -7.92 21.54 -7.23
N THR A 265 -7.97 21.09 -8.48
CA THR A 265 -8.69 19.89 -8.92
C THR A 265 -7.97 19.24 -10.09
N THR A 266 -8.36 18.02 -10.45
CA THR A 266 -7.88 17.35 -11.64
C THR A 266 -8.41 18.00 -12.92
N GLU A 267 -7.79 17.66 -14.04
CA GLU A 267 -8.22 18.08 -15.38
C GLU A 267 -9.09 16.99 -16.02
N ILE A 268 -10.08 17.41 -16.80
CA ILE A 268 -10.83 16.51 -17.68
C ILE A 268 -10.42 16.77 -19.13
N PHE A 269 -10.40 15.71 -19.93
CA PHE A 269 -10.02 15.76 -21.33
C PHE A 269 -11.22 15.41 -22.21
N ASP A 270 -11.38 16.16 -23.30
CA ASP A 270 -12.30 15.81 -24.38
C ASP A 270 -11.60 14.79 -25.29
N LYS A 271 -11.66 13.52 -24.89
CA LYS A 271 -11.01 12.40 -25.57
C LYS A 271 -11.95 11.20 -25.67
N THR A 272 -11.65 10.31 -26.62
CA THR A 272 -12.20 8.96 -26.71
C THR A 272 -11.24 7.93 -26.11
N LEU A 273 -11.72 6.71 -25.90
CA LEU A 273 -10.86 5.60 -25.49
C LEU A 273 -9.75 5.34 -26.51
N ASP A 274 -10.08 5.34 -27.81
CA ASP A 274 -9.10 5.13 -28.89
C ASP A 274 -7.98 6.17 -28.87
N GLN A 275 -8.33 7.45 -28.63
CA GLN A 275 -7.34 8.53 -28.51
C GLN A 275 -6.42 8.31 -27.31
N VAL A 276 -6.99 7.96 -26.14
CA VAL A 276 -6.21 7.65 -24.93
C VAL A 276 -5.31 6.43 -25.14
N MET A 277 -5.76 5.42 -25.86
CA MET A 277 -4.97 4.22 -26.16
C MET A 277 -3.85 4.49 -27.17
N ALA A 278 -4.07 5.39 -28.13
CA ALA A 278 -3.08 5.76 -29.15
C ALA A 278 -1.91 6.58 -28.58
N GLU A 279 -2.12 7.33 -27.49
CA GLU A 279 -1.12 8.24 -26.93
C GLU A 279 -0.29 7.64 -25.77
N LEU A 280 -0.43 6.34 -25.46
CA LEU A 280 0.24 5.74 -24.29
C LEU A 280 1.77 5.77 -24.32
N ASP A 281 2.38 6.11 -25.46
CA ASP A 281 3.81 6.30 -25.64
C ASP A 281 4.24 7.78 -25.77
N GLU A 282 3.29 8.74 -25.68
CA GLU A 282 3.56 10.16 -25.94
C GLU A 282 4.18 10.91 -24.77
N LYS A 283 4.07 10.40 -23.53
CA LYS A 283 4.60 11.04 -22.33
C LYS A 283 5.62 10.18 -21.61
N SER A 284 6.65 10.84 -21.09
CA SER A 284 7.58 10.18 -20.16
C SER A 284 6.94 10.00 -18.79
N SER A 285 7.49 9.04 -18.05
CA SER A 285 7.08 8.68 -16.69
C SER A 285 7.06 9.86 -15.72
N ASP A 286 7.97 10.82 -15.87
CA ASP A 286 8.05 12.00 -15.02
C ASP A 286 7.06 13.12 -15.37
N GLU A 287 6.37 13.03 -16.51
CA GLU A 287 5.38 14.02 -16.95
C GLU A 287 3.96 13.69 -16.50
N ALA A 288 3.54 12.43 -16.61
CA ALA A 288 2.19 12.00 -16.25
C ALA A 288 2.10 10.50 -15.97
N GLU A 289 1.19 10.12 -15.08
CA GLU A 289 0.89 8.71 -14.84
C GLU A 289 -0.07 8.14 -15.88
N GLY A 290 -1.12 8.88 -16.24
CA GLY A 290 -2.12 8.43 -17.20
C GLY A 290 -3.49 9.04 -16.96
N PHE A 291 -4.52 8.20 -17.08
CA PHE A 291 -5.92 8.59 -17.08
C PHE A 291 -6.74 7.75 -16.10
N VAL A 292 -7.76 8.39 -15.51
CA VAL A 292 -8.90 7.70 -14.90
C VAL A 292 -10.11 7.96 -15.78
N ILE A 293 -10.67 6.87 -16.31
CA ILE A 293 -11.88 6.87 -17.13
C ILE A 293 -13.06 6.55 -16.21
N ASN A 294 -14.07 7.42 -16.18
CA ASN A 294 -15.31 7.23 -15.46
C ASN A 294 -16.46 6.98 -16.43
N ILE A 295 -17.11 5.82 -16.32
CA ILE A 295 -18.19 5.37 -17.18
C ILE A 295 -19.42 5.16 -16.27
N ASP A 296 -20.27 6.19 -16.14
CA ASP A 296 -21.43 6.17 -15.23
C ASP A 296 -21.10 5.69 -13.78
N GLY A 297 -19.94 6.08 -13.24
CA GLY A 297 -19.48 5.67 -11.90
C GLY A 297 -18.70 4.35 -11.86
N TYR A 298 -18.54 3.66 -13.00
CA TYR A 298 -17.54 2.61 -13.17
C TYR A 298 -16.20 3.25 -13.57
N LYS A 299 -15.21 3.17 -12.68
CA LYS A 299 -13.87 3.71 -12.93
C LYS A 299 -12.91 2.63 -13.43
N VAL A 300 -12.08 2.98 -14.39
CA VAL A 300 -10.94 2.19 -14.86
C VAL A 300 -9.76 3.13 -15.11
N LYS A 301 -8.53 2.67 -14.87
CA LYS A 301 -7.31 3.46 -15.09
C LYS A 301 -6.55 2.95 -16.30
N VAL A 302 -5.93 3.88 -17.03
CA VAL A 302 -4.98 3.60 -18.11
C VAL A 302 -3.73 4.38 -17.80
N LYS A 303 -2.56 3.79 -17.94
CA LYS A 303 -1.29 4.43 -17.60
C LYS A 303 -0.39 4.50 -18.82
N TYR A 304 0.41 5.56 -18.93
CA TYR A 304 1.43 5.65 -19.97
C TYR A 304 2.43 4.50 -19.82
N ASN A 305 2.93 4.01 -20.95
CA ASN A 305 3.81 2.86 -20.98
C ASN A 305 5.10 3.14 -20.20
N ASP A 306 5.74 4.30 -20.39
CA ASP A 306 6.97 4.64 -19.68
C ASP A 306 6.75 4.70 -18.15
N TYR A 307 5.64 5.28 -17.70
CA TYR A 307 5.26 5.26 -16.28
C TYR A 307 5.14 3.82 -15.76
N VAL A 308 4.47 2.93 -16.50
CA VAL A 308 4.34 1.51 -16.10
C VAL A 308 5.71 0.84 -16.02
N HIS A 309 6.61 1.10 -16.98
CA HIS A 309 7.96 0.56 -17.00
C HIS A 309 8.77 1.04 -15.77
N ILE A 310 8.79 2.34 -15.50
CA ILE A 310 9.50 2.91 -14.35
C ILE A 310 8.87 2.49 -13.03
N HIS A 311 7.55 2.54 -12.88
CA HIS A 311 6.89 2.08 -11.66
C HIS A 311 7.14 0.59 -11.41
N LYS A 312 7.17 -0.25 -12.45
CA LYS A 312 7.51 -1.68 -12.34
C LYS A 312 8.99 -1.89 -12.03
N ALA A 313 9.87 -1.07 -12.61
CA ALA A 313 11.28 -1.07 -12.29
C ALA A 313 11.48 -0.69 -10.82
N LEU A 314 10.90 0.43 -10.36
CA LEU A 314 10.93 0.87 -8.98
C LEU A 314 10.33 -0.15 -8.02
N SER A 315 9.22 -0.80 -8.36
CA SER A 315 8.64 -1.84 -7.50
C SER A 315 9.52 -3.09 -7.42
N LYS A 316 10.24 -3.43 -8.50
CA LYS A 316 11.24 -4.50 -8.55
C LYS A 316 12.59 -4.08 -7.93
N LEU A 317 12.96 -2.82 -7.98
CA LEU A 317 14.17 -2.21 -7.39
C LEU A 317 13.99 -2.01 -5.90
N SER A 318 12.78 -1.67 -5.46
CA SER A 318 12.31 -1.80 -4.08
C SER A 318 12.06 -3.25 -3.69
N SER A 319 12.13 -4.21 -4.63
CA SER A 319 12.32 -5.59 -4.23
C SER A 319 13.75 -5.67 -3.72
N ILE A 320 13.85 -5.68 -2.39
CA ILE A 320 15.02 -6.08 -1.61
C ILE A 320 15.82 -7.20 -2.29
N ASN A 321 15.14 -8.14 -2.94
CA ASN A 321 15.76 -9.25 -3.68
C ASN A 321 16.60 -8.79 -4.87
N LEU A 322 16.20 -7.75 -5.60
CA LEU A 322 16.99 -7.18 -6.70
C LEU A 322 18.25 -6.49 -6.16
N ILE A 323 18.14 -5.75 -5.05
CA ILE A 323 19.30 -5.14 -4.38
C ILE A 323 20.28 -6.24 -3.92
N ILE A 324 19.79 -7.26 -3.20
CA ILE A 324 20.60 -8.40 -2.75
C ILE A 324 21.25 -9.10 -3.93
N LYS A 325 20.51 -9.33 -5.02
CA LYS A 325 21.03 -9.95 -6.24
C LYS A 325 22.12 -9.09 -6.87
N SER A 326 21.88 -7.79 -7.07
CA SER A 326 22.85 -6.89 -7.69
C SER A 326 24.13 -6.76 -6.86
N ILE A 327 24.03 -6.78 -5.53
CA ILE A 327 25.22 -6.85 -4.64
C ILE A 327 25.92 -8.20 -4.80
N ALA A 328 25.17 -9.30 -4.77
CA ALA A 328 25.74 -10.65 -4.89
C ALA A 328 26.39 -10.91 -6.26
N ASP A 329 25.94 -10.22 -7.30
CA ASP A 329 26.42 -10.32 -8.68
C ASP A 329 27.36 -9.17 -9.09
N ASP A 330 27.77 -8.31 -8.15
CA ASP A 330 28.71 -7.19 -8.35
C ASP A 330 28.26 -6.17 -9.42
N THR A 331 26.95 -5.91 -9.50
CA THR A 331 26.29 -4.98 -10.45
C THR A 331 25.49 -3.88 -9.73
N PHE A 332 25.84 -3.59 -8.47
CA PHE A 332 25.10 -2.62 -7.65
C PHE A 332 25.26 -1.18 -8.14
N ASP A 333 26.44 -0.78 -8.62
CA ASP A 333 26.65 0.59 -9.13
C ASP A 333 25.88 0.85 -10.43
N ASP A 334 25.74 -0.16 -11.29
CA ASP A 334 24.88 -0.12 -12.48
C ASP A 334 23.40 0.02 -12.12
N LEU A 335 23.00 -0.56 -10.98
CA LEU A 335 21.65 -0.42 -10.44
C LEU A 335 21.40 1.02 -9.99
N LEU A 336 22.33 1.58 -9.21
CA LEU A 336 22.24 2.94 -8.69
C LEU A 336 22.25 4.00 -9.79
N SER A 337 23.07 3.84 -10.83
CA SER A 337 23.15 4.81 -11.94
C SER A 337 21.88 4.89 -12.79
N LYS A 338 21.06 3.83 -12.81
CA LYS A 338 19.78 3.78 -13.53
C LYS A 338 18.60 4.26 -12.69
N LEU A 339 18.81 4.48 -11.39
CA LEU A 339 17.79 4.90 -10.46
C LEU A 339 17.71 6.43 -10.35
N PRO A 340 16.51 7.01 -10.24
CA PRO A 340 16.37 8.42 -9.88
C PRO A 340 17.00 8.70 -8.49
N GLU A 341 17.63 9.86 -8.32
CA GLU A 341 18.36 10.24 -7.08
C GLU A 341 17.51 10.12 -5.81
N THR A 342 16.20 10.40 -5.89
CA THR A 342 15.26 10.31 -4.76
C THR A 342 15.15 8.90 -4.16
N TYR A 343 15.54 7.86 -4.89
CA TYR A 343 15.54 6.47 -4.42
C TYR A 343 16.90 6.01 -3.91
N HIS A 344 17.97 6.77 -4.15
CA HIS A 344 19.34 6.36 -3.82
C HIS A 344 19.49 6.12 -2.32
N ASP A 345 18.92 6.96 -1.47
CA ASP A 345 19.06 6.83 -0.01
C ASP A 345 18.38 5.56 0.51
N ASN A 346 17.18 5.25 0.04
CA ASN A 346 16.46 4.04 0.43
C ASN A 346 17.19 2.78 -0.06
N VAL A 347 17.69 2.79 -1.30
CA VAL A 347 18.45 1.67 -1.87
C VAL A 347 19.77 1.49 -1.13
N LYS A 348 20.48 2.57 -0.80
CA LYS A 348 21.72 2.55 -0.01
C LYS A 348 21.48 2.05 1.41
N ARG A 349 20.38 2.41 2.06
CA ARG A 349 20.01 1.89 3.39
C ARG A 349 19.86 0.37 3.38
N VAL A 350 19.11 -0.17 2.41
CA VAL A 350 18.95 -1.62 2.24
C VAL A 350 20.29 -2.27 1.90
N ALA A 351 21.06 -1.67 0.99
CA ALA A 351 22.38 -2.17 0.62
C ALA A 351 23.34 -2.24 1.82
N ASN A 352 23.35 -1.22 2.69
CA ASN A 352 24.17 -1.20 3.90
C ASN A 352 23.86 -2.36 4.85
N ILE A 353 22.58 -2.74 4.99
CA ILE A 353 22.19 -3.92 5.79
C ILE A 353 22.80 -5.19 5.19
N VAL A 354 22.70 -5.32 3.86
CA VAL A 354 23.24 -6.48 3.13
C VAL A 354 24.77 -6.52 3.22
N PHE A 355 25.46 -5.38 3.06
CA PHE A 355 26.92 -5.28 3.20
C PHE A 355 27.38 -5.59 4.61
N ASN A 356 26.70 -5.08 5.65
CA ASN A 356 27.01 -5.40 7.03
C ASN A 356 26.87 -6.90 7.30
N TYR A 357 25.79 -7.52 6.81
CA TYR A 357 25.60 -8.96 6.88
C TYR A 357 26.74 -9.74 6.21
N ILE A 358 27.17 -9.31 5.00
CA ILE A 358 28.31 -9.91 4.30
C ILE A 358 29.56 -9.84 5.17
N CYS A 359 29.92 -8.64 5.63
CA CYS A 359 31.10 -8.38 6.45
C CYS A 359 31.12 -9.25 7.71
N ASP A 360 30.04 -9.22 8.49
CA ASP A 360 29.95 -9.98 9.75
C ASP A 360 30.04 -11.48 9.51
N THR A 361 29.33 -11.98 8.50
CA THR A 361 29.30 -13.40 8.17
C THR A 361 30.67 -13.87 7.66
N GLU A 362 31.31 -13.10 6.78
CA GLU A 362 32.65 -13.41 6.30
C GLU A 362 33.69 -13.38 7.42
N ASN A 363 33.60 -12.42 8.34
CA ASN A 363 34.50 -12.36 9.50
C ASN A 363 34.39 -13.61 10.37
N ILE A 364 33.17 -14.09 10.62
CA ILE A 364 32.93 -15.34 11.34
C ILE A 364 33.53 -16.53 10.57
N ILE A 365 33.29 -16.62 9.27
CA ILE A 365 33.83 -17.69 8.41
C ILE A 365 35.36 -17.67 8.43
N ARG A 366 35.98 -16.49 8.29
CA ARG A 366 37.43 -16.31 8.31
C ARG A 366 38.04 -16.68 9.65
N LYS A 367 37.37 -16.37 10.78
CA LYS A 367 37.80 -16.80 12.11
C LYS A 367 37.90 -18.33 12.17
N TYR A 368 36.83 -19.05 11.81
CA TYR A 368 36.84 -20.51 11.77
C TYR A 368 37.89 -21.06 10.80
N TYR A 369 38.00 -20.48 9.61
CA TYR A 369 39.00 -20.86 8.62
C TYR A 369 40.43 -20.68 9.13
N ASN A 370 40.70 -19.59 9.86
CA ASN A 370 42.02 -19.29 10.42
C ASN A 370 42.41 -20.26 11.54
N GLU A 371 41.47 -20.66 12.39
CA GLU A 371 41.66 -21.65 13.47
C GLU A 371 41.86 -23.09 12.94
N ALA A 372 41.34 -23.40 11.75
CA ALA A 372 41.40 -24.74 11.18
C ALA A 372 42.84 -25.16 10.76
N PRO A 373 43.22 -26.44 10.94
CA PRO A 373 44.51 -26.98 10.51
C PRO A 373 44.58 -27.08 8.97
N LYS A 374 45.49 -26.32 8.34
CA LYS A 374 45.57 -26.19 6.86
C LYS A 374 46.63 -27.09 6.20
N ASN A 375 47.36 -27.85 7.01
CA ASN A 375 48.48 -28.68 6.56
C ASN A 375 48.06 -30.01 5.93
N ASP A 376 46.84 -30.47 6.16
CA ASP A 376 46.32 -31.70 5.59
C ASP A 376 44.82 -31.57 5.31
N LYS A 377 44.41 -31.89 4.08
CA LYS A 377 43.02 -31.74 3.61
C LYS A 377 42.04 -32.60 4.42
N LYS A 378 42.43 -33.82 4.80
CA LYS A 378 41.54 -34.72 5.54
C LYS A 378 41.33 -34.21 6.97
N LYS A 379 42.40 -33.74 7.63
CA LYS A 379 42.33 -33.10 8.94
C LYS A 379 41.51 -31.81 8.92
N PHE A 380 41.65 -30.98 7.90
CA PHE A 380 40.85 -29.77 7.72
C PHE A 380 39.34 -30.11 7.65
N MET A 381 38.97 -31.08 6.81
CA MET A 381 37.55 -31.45 6.62
C MET A 381 36.91 -31.99 7.91
N ILE A 382 37.62 -32.86 8.63
CA ILE A 382 37.17 -33.39 9.93
C ILE A 382 37.03 -32.26 10.95
N TRP A 383 38.01 -31.36 11.03
CA TRP A 383 37.96 -30.23 11.96
C TRP A 383 36.76 -29.32 11.69
N VAL A 384 36.47 -29.01 10.41
CA VAL A 384 35.31 -28.20 10.02
C VAL A 384 33.99 -28.87 10.42
N ASP A 385 33.85 -30.18 10.22
CA ASP A 385 32.63 -30.88 10.62
C ASP A 385 32.39 -30.91 12.13
N SER A 386 33.46 -30.95 12.93
CA SER A 386 33.38 -31.00 14.39
C SER A 386 33.25 -29.62 15.04
N ASN A 387 33.86 -28.57 14.47
CA ASN A 387 34.02 -27.28 15.17
C ASN A 387 33.26 -26.11 14.53
N VAL A 388 32.79 -26.25 13.28
CA VAL A 388 32.13 -25.16 12.55
C VAL A 388 30.61 -25.42 12.47
N PRO A 389 29.76 -24.42 12.79
CA PRO A 389 28.31 -24.53 12.62
C PRO A 389 27.93 -24.91 11.18
N LYS A 390 26.91 -25.77 11.00
CA LYS A 390 26.51 -26.34 9.70
C LYS A 390 26.37 -25.28 8.60
N LYS A 391 25.82 -24.11 8.93
CA LYS A 391 25.64 -22.97 8.00
C LYS A 391 26.93 -22.35 7.45
N TYR A 392 28.09 -22.58 8.07
CA TYR A 392 29.36 -21.99 7.64
C TYR A 392 30.36 -23.00 7.08
N ARG A 393 30.09 -24.30 7.22
CA ARG A 393 31.00 -25.38 6.79
C ARG A 393 31.33 -25.31 5.30
N GLY A 394 30.30 -25.12 4.46
CA GLY A 394 30.47 -25.01 3.01
C GLY A 394 31.47 -23.92 2.63
N PHE A 395 31.30 -22.72 3.18
CA PHE A 395 32.18 -21.59 2.92
C PHE A 395 33.62 -21.82 3.39
N CYS A 396 33.83 -22.41 4.58
CA CYS A 396 35.17 -22.75 5.06
C CYS A 396 35.88 -23.74 4.11
N ARG A 397 35.15 -24.69 3.54
CA ARG A 397 35.67 -25.65 2.56
C ARG A 397 36.01 -24.97 1.23
N SER A 398 35.15 -24.08 0.73
CA SER A 398 35.43 -23.29 -0.48
C SER A 398 36.69 -22.45 -0.32
N LEU A 399 36.84 -21.74 0.81
CA LEU A 399 38.07 -20.98 1.10
C LEU A 399 39.33 -21.87 1.13
N TYR A 400 39.22 -23.11 1.63
CA TYR A 400 40.36 -24.05 1.62
C TYR A 400 40.74 -24.50 0.21
N LEU A 401 39.75 -24.64 -0.68
CA LEU A 401 39.94 -25.03 -2.08
C LEU A 401 40.39 -23.85 -2.97
N GLY A 402 40.40 -22.63 -2.43
CA GLY A 402 40.75 -21.42 -3.17
C GLY A 402 39.59 -20.81 -3.96
N ASP A 403 38.36 -21.30 -3.73
CA ASP A 403 37.16 -20.81 -4.40
C ASP A 403 36.63 -19.54 -3.71
N PRO A 404 36.13 -18.55 -4.47
CA PRO A 404 35.47 -17.39 -3.89
C PRO A 404 34.19 -17.81 -3.16
N ILE A 405 33.90 -17.13 -2.06
CA ILE A 405 32.66 -17.33 -1.29
C ILE A 405 31.66 -16.22 -1.63
N ASN A 406 30.39 -16.59 -1.67
CA ASN A 406 29.28 -15.64 -1.76
C ASN A 406 28.26 -16.02 -0.71
N VAL A 407 28.26 -15.28 0.41
CA VAL A 407 27.42 -15.57 1.57
C VAL A 407 25.95 -15.21 1.35
N LEU A 408 25.63 -14.53 0.24
CA LEU A 408 24.27 -14.18 -0.15
C LEU A 408 23.59 -15.28 -0.98
N LYS A 409 24.31 -16.31 -1.46
CA LYS A 409 23.73 -17.44 -2.19
C LYS A 409 23.28 -18.54 -1.22
N LYS A 410 22.09 -19.09 -1.47
CA LYS A 410 21.57 -20.21 -0.67
C LYS A 410 22.44 -21.46 -0.85
N HIS A 411 22.65 -22.21 0.23
CA HIS A 411 23.46 -23.44 0.24
C HIS A 411 23.00 -24.53 -0.74
N ASN A 412 21.71 -24.54 -1.10
CA ASN A 412 21.14 -25.49 -2.06
C ASN A 412 21.19 -24.99 -3.53
N GLY A 413 21.78 -23.82 -3.79
CA GLY A 413 21.87 -23.22 -5.13
C GLY A 413 20.55 -22.66 -5.68
N SER A 414 19.47 -22.65 -4.90
CA SER A 414 18.12 -22.28 -5.36
C SER A 414 17.87 -20.76 -5.44
N GLY A 415 18.92 -19.93 -5.51
CA GLY A 415 18.82 -18.47 -5.52
C GLY A 415 19.54 -17.77 -4.37
N TYR A 416 19.15 -16.52 -4.10
CA TYR A 416 19.76 -15.64 -3.10
C TYR A 416 18.98 -15.65 -1.77
N LEU A 417 19.65 -15.29 -0.69
CA LEU A 417 19.05 -15.05 0.62
C LEU A 417 18.06 -13.87 0.55
N LYS A 418 17.07 -13.89 1.46
CA LYS A 418 16.16 -12.78 1.70
C LYS A 418 16.57 -12.07 3.00
N LEU A 419 16.09 -10.85 3.25
CA LEU A 419 16.40 -10.10 4.48
C LEU A 419 16.00 -10.86 5.77
N LYS A 420 14.92 -11.64 5.75
CA LYS A 420 14.55 -12.52 6.88
C LYS A 420 15.61 -13.55 7.21
N ASP A 421 16.33 -14.05 6.18
CA ASP A 421 17.43 -15.00 6.37
C ASP A 421 18.68 -14.31 6.98
N MET A 422 18.69 -12.97 6.96
CA MET A 422 19.71 -12.10 7.57
C MET A 422 19.28 -11.59 8.96
N GLY A 423 18.15 -12.06 9.51
CA GLY A 423 17.66 -11.67 10.83
C GLY A 423 16.79 -10.40 10.85
N ILE A 424 16.33 -9.93 9.68
CA ILE A 424 15.40 -8.80 9.58
C ILE A 424 14.00 -9.33 9.27
N GLU A 425 13.16 -9.44 10.31
CA GLU A 425 11.80 -9.98 10.19
C GLU A 425 10.77 -8.92 9.77
N ASP A 426 10.94 -7.67 10.21
CA ASP A 426 10.09 -6.53 9.87
C ASP A 426 10.87 -5.49 9.07
N TYR A 427 10.74 -5.56 7.75
CA TYR A 427 11.38 -4.63 6.82
C TYR A 427 10.59 -3.33 6.63
N GLY A 428 9.37 -3.22 7.15
CA GLY A 428 8.58 -1.99 7.10
C GLY A 428 9.28 -0.85 7.83
N LYS A 429 9.93 -1.16 8.96
CA LYS A 429 10.72 -0.23 9.78
C LYS A 429 11.94 0.37 9.09
N LEU A 430 12.47 -0.26 8.04
CA LEU A 430 13.63 0.26 7.29
C LEU A 430 13.30 1.49 6.43
N PHE A 431 12.02 1.66 6.09
CA PHE A 431 11.51 2.76 5.27
C PHE A 431 10.68 3.76 6.09
N VAL A 432 10.54 3.53 7.40
CA VAL A 432 10.06 4.52 8.35
C VAL A 432 11.29 5.34 8.76
N ASN A 433 11.37 6.58 8.31
CA ASN A 433 12.49 7.46 8.63
C ASN A 433 12.66 7.60 10.15
N ASN A 434 13.86 7.30 10.64
CA ASN A 434 14.40 7.96 11.82
C ASN A 434 14.60 9.44 11.47
N GLU A 435 13.58 10.27 11.72
CA GLU A 435 13.71 11.73 11.81
C GLU A 435 14.18 12.13 13.21
N ASN A 436 15.36 11.65 13.61
CA ASN A 436 16.09 12.17 14.77
C ASN A 436 17.57 12.22 14.42
N GLU A 437 17.93 13.10 13.50
CA GLU A 437 19.22 13.81 13.44
C GLU A 437 19.08 15.08 12.62
#